data_AF-A0A2K9LMS7-F1
#
_entry.id   AF-A0A2K9LMS7-F1
#
_cell.length_a   1.000
_cell.length_b   1.000
_cell.length_c   1.000
_cell.angle_alpha   90.00
_cell.angle_beta   90.00
_cell.angle_gamma   90.00
#
_symmetry.space_group_name_H-M   'P 1'
#
loop_
_entity.id
_entity.type
_entity.pdbx_description
1 polymer ?
#
loop_
_entity_poly.entity_id
_entity_poly.type
_entity_poly.pdbx_seq_one_letter_code
_entity_poly.pdbx_strand_id
1 'polypeptide(L)' 'MSKSQTQHALDVVNTFKSKLSKSGVDHVGQKHFDELQLLIESAIDSAVFLEIERIAKRVDNLAHDIRKSAESFDA' A
#
# COMPACT_ATOMS: atom_id res chain seq x y z
N MET A 1 2.07 8.37 3.95
CA MET A 1 0.78 7.73 4.29
C MET A 1 -0.38 8.71 4.41
N SER A 2 -1.53 8.32 3.89
CA SER A 2 -2.82 8.95 4.20
C SER A 2 -3.34 8.50 5.57
N LYS A 3 -4.18 9.33 6.22
CA LYS A 3 -4.86 8.97 7.47
C LYS A 3 -5.67 7.67 7.36
N SER A 4 -6.21 7.37 6.18
CA SER A 4 -6.97 6.15 5.92
C SER A 4 -6.12 4.89 5.97
N GLN A 5 -4.87 4.93 5.50
CA GLN A 5 -3.97 3.78 5.49
C GLN A 5 -3.47 3.45 6.90
N THR A 6 -3.14 4.49 7.68
CA THR A 6 -2.80 4.36 9.11
C THR A 6 -3.94 3.73 9.90
N GLN A 7 -5.19 4.19 9.68
CA GLN A 7 -6.36 3.61 10.35
C GLN A 7 -6.56 2.14 9.94
N HIS A 8 -6.39 1.82 8.66
CA HIS A 8 -6.53 0.45 8.20
C HIS A 8 -5.50 -0.50 8.84
N ALA A 9 -4.23 -0.09 8.92
CA ALA A 9 -3.20 -0.89 9.58
C ALA A 9 -3.53 -1.13 11.06
N LEU A 10 -3.99 -0.09 11.77
CA LEU A 10 -4.47 -0.21 13.14
C LEU A 10 -5.65 -1.19 13.26
N ASP A 11 -6.64 -1.12 12.37
CA ASP A 11 -7.81 -2.00 12.38
C ASP A 11 -7.42 -3.47 12.15
N VAL A 12 -6.44 -3.72 11.28
CA VAL A 12 -5.88 -5.07 11.05
C VAL A 12 -5.19 -5.59 12.31
N VAL A 13 -4.36 -4.77 12.97
CA VAL A 13 -3.70 -5.17 14.22
C VAL A 13 -4.71 -5.40 15.34
N ASN A 14 -5.73 -4.57 15.46
CA ASN A 14 -6.81 -4.76 16.43
C ASN A 14 -7.60 -6.04 16.18
N THR A 15 -7.87 -6.35 14.91
CA THR A 15 -8.52 -7.61 14.51
C THR A 15 -7.64 -8.81 14.79
N PHE A 16 -6.32 -8.71 14.60
CA PHE A 16 -5.39 -9.75 14.98
C PHE A 16 -5.37 -9.95 16.51
N LYS A 17 -5.30 -8.86 17.26
CA LYS A 17 -5.32 -8.86 18.73
C LYS A 17 -6.59 -9.48 19.29
N SER A 18 -7.75 -9.22 18.68
CA SER A 18 -9.05 -9.79 19.13
C SER A 18 -9.18 -11.30 18.92
N LYS A 19 -8.34 -11.90 18.06
CA LYS A 19 -8.30 -13.35 17.82
C LYS A 19 -7.40 -14.09 18.80
N LEU A 20 -6.61 -13.37 19.60
CA LEU A 20 -5.70 -13.97 20.58
C LEU A 20 -6.41 -14.18 21.92
N SER A 21 -6.00 -15.23 22.64
CA SER A 21 -6.35 -15.36 24.05
C SER A 21 -5.71 -14.23 24.86
N LYS A 22 -6.22 -13.98 26.07
CA LYS A 22 -5.63 -12.97 26.97
C LYS A 22 -4.15 -13.24 27.25
N SER A 23 -3.78 -14.50 27.50
CA SER A 23 -2.39 -14.91 27.67
C SER A 23 -1.55 -14.67 26.40
N GLY A 24 -2.13 -14.83 25.22
CA GLY A 24 -1.48 -14.53 23.94
C GLY A 24 -1.26 -13.03 23.75
N VAL A 25 -2.24 -12.19 24.09
CA VAL A 25 -2.10 -10.73 24.05
C VAL A 25 -0.99 -10.26 25.00
N ASP A 26 -0.99 -10.78 26.23
CA ASP A 26 0.01 -10.42 27.24
C ASP A 26 1.42 -10.89 26.83
N HIS A 27 1.54 -12.09 26.23
CA HIS A 27 2.82 -12.63 25.76
C HIS A 27 3.40 -11.85 24.59
N VAL A 28 2.57 -11.44 23.62
CA VAL A 28 3.01 -10.59 22.51
C VAL A 28 3.35 -9.19 23.02
N GLY A 29 2.54 -8.62 23.90
CA GLY A 29 2.79 -7.29 24.47
C GLY A 29 2.63 -6.15 23.46
N GLN A 30 2.40 -4.94 23.98
CA GLN A 30 2.03 -3.79 23.16
C GLN A 30 3.12 -3.41 22.14
N LYS A 31 4.40 -3.51 22.52
CA LYS A 31 5.53 -3.18 21.65
C LYS A 31 5.51 -3.97 20.33
N HIS A 32 5.24 -5.28 20.39
CA HIS A 32 5.22 -6.11 19.18
C HIS A 32 3.96 -5.86 18.32
N PHE A 33 2.84 -5.44 18.92
CA PHE A 33 1.68 -4.99 18.15
C PHE A 33 1.95 -3.66 17.44
N ASP A 34 2.68 -2.74 18.08
CA ASP A 34 3.08 -1.47 17.46
C ASP A 34 4.06 -1.71 16.30
N GLU A 35 5.03 -2.62 16.48
CA GLU A 35 5.93 -3.06 15.41
C GLU A 35 5.16 -3.73 14.26
N LEU A 36 4.18 -4.58 14.56
CA LEU A 36 3.32 -5.20 13.55
C LEU A 36 2.52 -4.15 12.77
N GLN A 37 2.00 -3.12 13.45
CA GLN A 37 1.31 -2.02 12.79
C GLN A 37 2.24 -1.33 11.79
N LEU A 38 3.45 -0.98 12.21
CA LEU A 38 4.44 -0.32 11.35
C LEU A 38 4.81 -1.18 10.12
N LEU A 39 4.93 -2.49 10.30
CA LEU A 39 5.20 -3.42 9.20
C LEU A 39 4.04 -3.47 8.19
N ILE A 40 2.80 -3.50 8.68
CA ILE A 40 1.60 -3.47 7.83
C ILE A 40 1.51 -2.13 7.08
N GLU A 41 1.78 -1.02 7.76
CA GLU A 41 1.83 0.32 7.14
C GLU A 41 2.85 0.36 6.00
N SER A 42 4.06 -0.14 6.26
CA SER A 42 5.13 -0.19 5.25
C SER A 42 4.77 -1.07 4.04
N ALA A 43 4.07 -2.19 4.28
CA ALA A 43 3.60 -3.06 3.21
C ALA A 43 2.51 -2.40 2.36
N ILE A 44 1.56 -1.70 2.99
CA ILE A 44 0.51 -0.94 2.29
C ILE A 44 1.14 0.15 1.42
N ASP A 45 2.09 0.91 1.95
CA ASP A 45 2.77 1.97 1.21
C ASP A 45 3.55 1.41 0.01
N SER A 46 4.26 0.30 0.20
CA SER A 46 4.98 -0.37 -0.89
C SER A 46 4.03 -0.82 -1.99
N ALA A 47 2.89 -1.41 -1.63
CA ALA A 47 1.90 -1.87 -2.59
C ALA A 47 1.27 -0.70 -3.37
N VAL A 48 0.91 0.39 -2.69
CA VAL A 48 0.36 1.60 -3.33
C VAL A 48 1.37 2.23 -4.27
N PHE A 49 2.64 2.32 -3.86
CA PHE A 49 3.71 2.84 -4.72
C PHE A 49 3.84 2.03 -6.01
N LEU A 50 3.85 0.69 -5.92
CA LEU A 50 3.94 -0.19 -7.10
C LEU A 50 2.75 -0.01 -8.06
N GLU A 51 1.54 0.20 -7.53
CA GLU A 51 0.37 0.46 -8.36
C GLU A 51 0.43 1.83 -9.05
N ILE A 52 0.91 2.86 -8.34
CA ILE A 52 1.12 4.19 -8.92
C ILE A 52 2.14 4.13 -10.05
N GLU A 53 3.27 3.45 -9.84
CA GLU A 53 4.30 3.24 -10.88
C GLU A 53 3.72 2.54 -12.11
N ARG A 54 2.89 1.52 -11.92
CA ARG A 54 2.21 0.81 -13.02
C ARG A 54 1.31 1.75 -13.81
N ILE A 55 0.53 2.61 -13.13
CA ILE A 55 -0.36 3.57 -13.77
C ILE A 55 0.46 4.63 -14.52
N ALA A 56 1.51 5.18 -13.90
CA ALA A 56 2.40 6.16 -14.53
C ALA A 56 2.99 5.61 -15.82
N LYS A 57 3.45 4.36 -15.82
CA LYS A 57 3.96 3.68 -17.02
C LYS A 57 2.91 3.53 -18.12
N ARG A 58 1.64 3.29 -17.77
CA ARG A 58 0.55 3.23 -18.76
C ARG A 58 0.29 4.61 -19.40
N VAL A 59 0.36 5.67 -18.60
CA VAL A 59 0.21 7.05 -19.10
C VAL A 59 1.37 7.42 -20.03
N ASP A 60 2.60 7.07 -19.66
CA ASP A 60 3.78 7.31 -20.49
C ASP A 60 3.69 6.60 -21.84
N ASN A 61 3.34 5.31 -21.83
CA ASN A 61 3.11 4.56 -23.06
C ASN A 61 2.02 5.19 -23.94
N LEU A 62 0.89 5.59 -23.36
CA LEU A 62 -0.18 6.25 -24.10
C LEU A 62 0.29 7.57 -24.72
N ALA A 63 1.05 8.37 -23.97
CA ALA A 63 1.61 9.62 -24.49
C ALA A 63 2.57 9.37 -25.66
N HIS A 64 3.39 8.31 -25.57
CA HIS A 64 4.27 7.88 -26.65
C HIS A 64 3.48 7.46 -27.90
N ASP A 65 2.45 6.64 -27.73
CA ASP A 65 1.59 6.16 -28.83
C ASP A 65 0.87 7.31 -29.55
N ILE A 66 0.40 8.31 -28.80
CA ILE A 66 -0.22 9.52 -29.36
C ILE A 66 0.79 10.30 -30.22
N ARG A 67 2.02 10.51 -29.73
CA ARG A 67 3.07 11.21 -30.50
C ARG A 67 3.40 10.47 -31.79
N LYS A 68 3.62 9.16 -31.70
CA LYS A 68 3.91 8.32 -32.86
C LYS A 68 2.76 8.34 -33.90
N SER A 69 1.51 8.36 -33.42
CA SER A 69 0.35 8.49 -34.30
C SER A 69 0.30 9.85 -34.97
N ALA A 70 0.59 10.94 -34.25
CA ALA A 70 0.65 12.28 -34.80
C ALA A 70 1.73 12.41 -35.90
N GLU A 71 2.92 11.85 -35.67
CA GLU A 71 4.01 11.81 -36.66
C GLU A 71 3.60 11.10 -37.96
N SER A 72 2.70 10.11 -37.90
CA SER A 72 2.19 9.41 -39.09
C SER A 72 1.17 10.21 -39.90
N PHE A 73 0.58 11.27 -39.36
CA PHE A 73 -0.37 12.13 -40.10
C PHE A 73 0.31 13.25 -40.90
N ASP A 74 1.55 13.60 -40.55
CA ASP A 74 2.38 14.58 -41.27
C ASP A 74 3.27 13.96 -42.36
N ALA A 75 3.22 12.63 -42.54
CA ALA A 75 4.00 11.86 -43.53
C ALA A 75 3.14 11.47 -44.75
#